data_AF-A0A174LCR5-F1
#
_entry.id   AF-A0A174LCR5-F1
#
_cell.length_a   1.000
_cell.length_b   1.000
_cell.length_c   1.000
_cell.angle_alpha   90.00
_cell.angle_beta   90.00
_cell.angle_gamma   90.00
#
_symmetry.space_group_name_H-M   'P 1'
#
loop_
_entity.id
_entity.type
_entity.pdbx_description
1 polymer ?
#
loop_
_entity_poly.entity_id
_entity_poly.type
_entity_poly.pdbx_seq_one_letter_code
_entity_poly.pdbx_strand_id
1 'polypeptide(L)'
;MKAFKSFQFKVIILVLAFVLLSTTVRGFALTNENYSVAPEGLFVNTEDNIIGKFYYDDFVVNVQKIVSAAGLGYCLDLDKDYHTGEKFKSDGPANGDINIILSNGYPNRSVEELGVNDEDEAYLATQVALWTLFEGYNVKKIDTGNAEVNADARNIYNNVINNKRYELENDTILYRTNDSNIQGIVIYVKQPIEIKPIPPTELVPPVVVPPEEVIPPTSDEKPTVDNNNNTTDEGTAGVSDNIQNDAPLGK
;
A
#
# COMPACT_ATOMS: atom_id res chain seq x y z
N MET A 1 75.72 0.23 16.31
CA MET A 1 74.62 -0.78 16.38
C MET A 1 73.58 -0.51 17.48
N LYS A 2 73.91 -0.43 18.78
CA LYS A 2 72.90 -0.31 19.88
C LYS A 2 71.82 0.77 19.66
N ALA A 3 72.20 1.98 19.24
CA ALA A 3 71.26 3.08 18.98
C ALA A 3 70.20 2.76 17.90
N PHE A 4 70.59 2.05 16.83
CA PHE A 4 69.67 1.73 15.73
C PHE A 4 68.58 0.75 16.15
N LYS A 5 68.92 -0.28 16.96
CA LYS A 5 67.91 -1.16 17.58
C LYS A 5 66.98 -0.39 18.54
N SER A 6 67.52 0.54 19.33
CA SER A 6 66.72 1.39 20.23
C SER A 6 65.69 2.26 19.46
N PHE A 7 66.11 2.86 18.34
CA PHE A 7 65.23 3.68 17.50
C PHE A 7 64.11 2.84 16.86
N GLN A 8 64.47 1.73 16.19
CA GLN A 8 63.51 0.83 15.55
C GLN A 8 62.49 0.25 16.56
N PHE A 9 62.93 -0.14 17.75
CA PHE A 9 62.05 -0.68 18.80
C PHE A 9 61.05 0.38 19.31
N LYS A 10 61.46 1.65 19.44
CA LYS A 10 60.55 2.75 19.80
C LYS A 10 59.50 3.03 18.73
N VAL A 11 59.88 3.00 17.45
CA VAL A 11 58.94 3.17 16.33
C VAL A 11 57.89 2.05 16.31
N ILE A 12 58.32 0.79 16.50
CA ILE A 12 57.41 -0.37 16.56
C ILE A 12 56.39 -0.25 17.70
N ILE A 13 56.81 0.19 18.89
CA ILE A 13 55.90 0.45 20.03
C ILE A 13 54.89 1.55 19.69
N LEU A 14 55.33 2.63 19.02
CA LEU A 14 54.46 3.76 18.67
C LEU A 14 53.40 3.35 17.64
N VAL A 15 53.77 2.55 16.63
CA VAL A 15 52.81 1.98 15.66
C VAL A 15 51.83 1.01 16.35
N LEU A 16 52.30 0.14 17.25
CA LEU A 16 51.42 -0.77 18.00
C LEU A 16 50.43 -0.02 18.90
N ALA A 17 50.87 1.06 19.55
CA ALA A 17 49.98 1.92 20.33
C ALA A 17 48.89 2.58 19.45
N PHE A 18 49.27 3.05 18.25
CA PHE A 18 48.32 3.67 17.31
C PHE A 18 47.29 2.66 16.78
N VAL A 19 47.74 1.43 16.45
CA VAL A 19 46.86 0.32 16.05
C VAL A 19 45.89 -0.03 17.18
N LEU A 20 46.35 -0.11 18.43
CA LEU A 20 45.47 -0.38 19.57
C LEU A 20 44.44 0.74 19.81
N LEU A 21 44.83 2.02 19.76
CA LEU A 21 43.87 3.13 19.85
C LEU A 21 42.84 3.12 18.70
N SER A 22 43.20 2.65 17.50
CA SER A 22 42.25 2.54 16.38
C SER A 22 41.15 1.48 16.59
N THR A 23 41.31 0.57 17.56
CA THR A 23 40.31 -0.48 17.84
C THR A 23 39.21 -0.06 18.83
N THR A 24 39.41 1.01 19.60
CA THR A 24 38.47 1.46 20.63
C THR A 24 37.39 2.45 20.15
N VAL A 25 37.29 2.71 18.84
CA VAL A 25 36.22 3.55 18.24
C VAL A 25 35.16 2.67 17.56
N ARG A 26 34.62 1.71 18.32
CA ARG A 26 33.46 0.88 17.96
C ARG A 26 32.58 0.72 19.19
N GLY A 27 31.66 1.66 19.42
CA GLY A 27 30.83 1.64 20.64
C GLY A 27 30.34 2.99 21.14
N PHE A 28 30.23 4.01 20.29
CA PHE A 28 29.35 5.15 20.57
C PHE A 28 28.43 5.35 19.39
N ALA A 29 27.35 4.56 19.36
CA ALA A 29 26.20 4.89 18.55
C ALA A 29 25.58 6.14 19.17
N LEU A 30 25.83 7.30 18.56
CA LEU A 30 25.01 8.49 18.81
C LEU A 30 23.62 8.16 18.29
N THR A 31 22.73 7.77 19.20
CA THR A 31 21.30 7.64 18.92
C THR A 31 20.73 9.04 18.69
N ASN A 32 20.83 9.51 17.46
CA ASN A 32 20.07 10.66 17.00
C ASN A 32 18.59 10.28 17.08
N GLU A 33 17.90 10.74 18.11
CA GLU A 33 16.47 10.53 18.33
C GLU A 33 15.65 11.34 17.31
N ASN A 34 15.64 10.85 16.06
CA ASN A 34 14.74 11.25 14.97
C ASN A 34 14.42 10.02 14.09
N TYR A 35 14.41 8.81 14.68
CA TYR A 35 13.94 7.62 13.97
C TYR A 35 12.41 7.67 13.91
N SER A 36 11.86 7.73 12.70
CA SER A 36 10.41 7.66 12.48
C SER A 36 9.89 6.32 13.01
N VAL A 37 9.21 6.35 14.17
CA VAL A 37 8.54 5.15 14.70
C VAL A 37 7.30 4.92 13.85
N ALA A 38 7.49 4.17 12.77
CA ALA A 38 6.45 3.73 11.87
C ALA A 38 5.29 3.13 12.70
N PRO A 39 4.05 3.62 12.57
CA PRO A 39 2.93 3.04 13.30
C PRO A 39 2.78 1.57 12.92
N GLU A 40 2.80 0.67 13.91
CA GLU A 40 2.57 -0.78 13.70
C GLU A 40 1.23 -1.09 13.02
N GLY A 41 0.32 -0.12 13.03
CA GLY A 41 -0.98 -0.15 12.41
C GLY A 41 -1.32 1.18 11.73
N LEU A 42 -1.35 1.21 10.41
CA LEU A 42 -1.72 2.38 9.62
C LEU A 42 -3.10 2.18 8.99
N PHE A 43 -3.99 3.17 9.16
CA PHE A 43 -5.19 3.28 8.34
C PHE A 43 -4.88 4.07 7.08
N VAL A 44 -5.34 3.55 5.95
CA VAL A 44 -5.00 4.02 4.62
C VAL A 44 -6.29 4.43 3.93
N ASN A 45 -6.33 5.66 3.42
CA ASN A 45 -7.45 6.16 2.63
C ASN A 45 -7.01 6.38 1.19
N THR A 46 -7.92 6.06 0.29
CA THR A 46 -7.82 6.38 -1.13
C THR A 46 -8.72 7.57 -1.40
N GLU A 47 -8.24 8.56 -2.15
CA GLU A 47 -9.08 9.68 -2.57
C GLU A 47 -10.06 9.22 -3.66
N ASP A 48 -11.36 9.51 -3.50
CA ASP A 48 -12.42 9.12 -4.47
C ASP A 48 -12.21 9.70 -5.88
N ASN A 49 -11.31 10.67 -6.03
CA ASN A 49 -11.01 11.31 -7.31
C ASN A 49 -10.03 10.48 -8.15
N ILE A 50 -10.41 10.22 -9.40
CA ILE A 50 -9.52 9.64 -10.40
C ILE A 50 -8.65 10.76 -10.96
N ILE A 51 -7.39 10.81 -10.51
CA ILE A 51 -6.39 11.82 -10.91
C ILE A 51 -5.78 11.53 -12.29
N GLY A 52 -5.91 10.31 -12.79
CA GLY A 52 -5.38 9.93 -14.10
C GLY A 52 -5.68 8.50 -14.49
N LYS A 53 -5.05 8.05 -15.58
CA LYS A 53 -5.16 6.67 -16.06
C LYS A 53 -3.79 6.15 -16.48
N PHE A 54 -3.62 4.84 -16.40
CA PHE A 54 -2.52 4.11 -16.99
C PHE A 54 -3.07 3.10 -17.98
N TYR A 55 -2.59 3.15 -19.22
CA TYR A 55 -2.95 2.26 -20.31
C TYR A 55 -1.75 1.37 -20.62
N TYR A 56 -1.97 0.06 -20.69
CA TYR A 56 -0.90 -0.87 -21.04
C TYR A 56 -1.46 -2.09 -21.78
N ASP A 57 -0.94 -2.31 -22.99
CA ASP A 57 -1.40 -3.31 -23.95
C ASP A 57 -2.93 -3.32 -24.17
N ASP A 58 -3.69 -4.21 -23.52
CA ASP A 58 -5.14 -4.38 -23.68
C ASP A 58 -5.98 -3.96 -22.45
N PHE A 59 -5.36 -3.44 -21.39
CA PHE A 59 -6.06 -2.97 -20.19
C PHE A 59 -5.85 -1.48 -19.87
N VAL A 60 -6.70 -0.97 -18.97
CA VAL A 60 -6.63 0.40 -18.44
C VAL A 60 -6.92 0.40 -16.94
N VAL A 61 -6.08 1.10 -16.18
CA VAL A 61 -6.22 1.32 -14.73
C VAL A 61 -6.55 2.78 -14.47
N ASN A 62 -7.56 3.03 -13.63
CA ASN A 62 -7.81 4.36 -13.08
C ASN A 62 -6.84 4.59 -11.90
N VAL A 63 -6.17 5.74 -11.88
CA VAL A 63 -5.20 6.08 -10.83
C VAL A 63 -5.86 7.03 -9.84
N GLN A 64 -5.70 6.71 -8.56
CA GLN A 64 -6.21 7.47 -7.42
C GLN A 64 -5.04 7.73 -6.45
N LYS A 65 -5.15 8.77 -5.61
CA LYS A 65 -4.12 9.14 -4.65
C LYS A 65 -4.31 8.39 -3.33
N ILE A 66 -3.25 7.78 -2.80
CA ILE A 66 -3.25 7.22 -1.43
C ILE A 66 -2.76 8.29 -0.46
N VAL A 67 -3.56 8.58 0.55
CA VAL A 67 -3.17 9.48 1.65
C VAL A 67 -3.42 8.79 3.00
N SER A 68 -2.44 8.90 3.89
CA SER A 68 -2.47 8.33 5.24
C SER A 68 -2.02 9.35 6.27
N ALA A 69 -2.29 9.10 7.55
CA ALA A 69 -1.78 9.93 8.66
C ALA A 69 -0.24 9.92 8.77
N ALA A 70 0.44 8.97 8.12
CA ALA A 70 1.90 8.88 8.06
C ALA A 70 2.50 9.63 6.84
N GLY A 71 1.70 9.92 5.81
CA GLY A 71 2.19 10.54 4.57
C GLY A 71 1.51 10.01 3.31
N LEU A 72 2.10 10.36 2.16
CA LEU A 72 1.65 9.99 0.82
C LEU A 72 1.99 8.52 0.55
N GLY A 73 1.03 7.76 0.02
CA GLY A 73 1.24 6.36 -0.32
C GLY A 73 1.29 6.09 -1.82
N TYR A 74 1.78 4.92 -2.19
CA TYR A 74 1.69 4.38 -3.55
C TYR A 74 1.40 2.87 -3.51
N CYS A 75 0.60 2.40 -4.45
CA CYS A 75 0.30 0.99 -4.68
C CYS A 75 1.51 0.23 -5.27
N LEU A 76 1.67 -1.05 -4.89
CA LEU A 76 2.74 -1.94 -5.35
C LEU A 76 2.26 -3.15 -6.17
N ASP A 77 0.95 -3.41 -6.24
CA ASP A 77 0.34 -4.56 -6.94
C ASP A 77 -0.81 -4.03 -7.84
N LEU A 78 -0.68 -4.09 -9.17
CA LEU A 78 -1.64 -3.42 -10.07
C LEU A 78 -3.01 -4.15 -10.17
N ASP A 79 -3.01 -5.48 -10.09
CA ASP A 79 -4.18 -6.35 -10.33
C ASP A 79 -5.08 -6.56 -9.09
N LYS A 80 -5.10 -5.62 -8.14
CA LYS A 80 -5.78 -5.78 -6.83
C LYS A 80 -6.64 -4.59 -6.44
N ASP A 81 -7.69 -4.86 -5.65
CA ASP A 81 -8.66 -3.85 -5.23
C ASP A 81 -8.03 -2.76 -4.35
N TYR A 82 -8.56 -1.55 -4.48
CA TYR A 82 -8.00 -0.33 -3.91
C TYR A 82 -8.79 0.08 -2.65
N HIS A 83 -8.20 -0.14 -1.47
CA HIS A 83 -8.95 -0.25 -0.20
C HIS A 83 -9.45 1.07 0.41
N THR A 84 -10.40 0.92 1.33
CA THR A 84 -10.85 1.95 2.28
C THR A 84 -11.02 1.37 3.69
N GLY A 85 -10.42 2.01 4.71
CA GLY A 85 -10.69 1.72 6.12
C GLY A 85 -9.94 0.53 6.74
N GLU A 86 -9.10 -0.17 5.98
CA GLU A 86 -8.33 -1.31 6.48
C GLU A 86 -7.09 -0.91 7.29
N LYS A 87 -6.64 -1.82 8.16
CA LYS A 87 -5.47 -1.62 9.02
C LYS A 87 -4.25 -2.38 8.50
N PHE A 88 -3.39 -1.66 7.82
CA PHE A 88 -2.08 -2.13 7.35
C PHE A 88 -1.07 -2.24 8.50
N LYS A 89 -0.10 -3.15 8.36
CA LYS A 89 1.06 -3.30 9.25
C LYS A 89 2.33 -2.94 8.50
N SER A 90 3.30 -2.36 9.21
CA SER A 90 4.64 -2.12 8.65
C SER A 90 5.35 -3.45 8.36
N ASP A 91 5.89 -3.57 7.15
CA ASP A 91 6.75 -4.66 6.66
C ASP A 91 8.25 -4.23 6.67
N GLY A 92 8.54 -3.06 7.25
CA GLY A 92 9.87 -2.47 7.35
C GLY A 92 10.19 -1.43 6.27
N PRO A 93 11.45 -0.96 6.17
CA PRO A 93 11.85 0.03 5.18
C PRO A 93 11.81 -0.54 3.76
N ALA A 94 11.49 0.31 2.79
CA ALA A 94 11.43 -0.06 1.39
C ALA A 94 12.80 -0.37 0.77
N ASN A 95 12.78 -1.15 -0.31
CA ASN A 95 13.97 -1.77 -0.88
C ASN A 95 14.82 -0.81 -1.72
N GLY A 96 15.94 -1.31 -2.27
CA GLY A 96 16.88 -0.51 -3.07
C GLY A 96 16.24 0.21 -4.26
N ASP A 97 15.33 -0.45 -4.98
CA ASP A 97 14.81 0.01 -6.27
C ASP A 97 13.58 0.93 -6.08
N ILE A 98 12.68 0.57 -5.17
CA ILE A 98 11.56 1.43 -4.72
C ILE A 98 12.10 2.77 -4.23
N ASN A 99 13.21 2.75 -3.48
CA ASN A 99 13.81 3.96 -2.94
C ASN A 99 14.68 4.72 -3.95
N ILE A 100 15.02 4.13 -5.10
CA ILE A 100 15.51 4.88 -6.26
C ILE A 100 14.33 5.60 -6.93
N ILE A 101 13.19 4.93 -7.12
CA ILE A 101 11.98 5.56 -7.67
C ILE A 101 11.54 6.74 -6.79
N LEU A 102 11.33 6.51 -5.49
CA LEU A 102 10.86 7.55 -4.56
C LEU A 102 11.87 8.68 -4.29
N SER A 103 13.16 8.52 -4.61
CA SER A 103 14.14 9.64 -4.57
C SER A 103 14.26 10.39 -5.89
N ASN A 104 13.72 9.84 -6.99
CA ASN A 104 13.66 10.51 -8.29
C ASN A 104 12.25 11.00 -8.67
N GLY A 105 11.21 10.62 -7.93
CA GLY A 105 9.82 11.01 -8.15
C GLY A 105 9.20 11.85 -7.01
N TYR A 106 7.89 12.03 -7.07
CA TYR A 106 7.09 12.82 -6.12
C TYR A 106 6.92 12.08 -4.78
N PRO A 107 6.99 12.76 -3.61
CA PRO A 107 7.15 14.19 -3.39
C PRO A 107 8.60 14.58 -2.98
N ASN A 108 9.57 13.68 -3.17
CA ASN A 108 11.00 13.99 -2.98
C ASN A 108 11.56 14.89 -4.09
N ARG A 109 10.79 15.04 -5.18
CA ARG A 109 10.99 15.96 -6.30
C ARG A 109 9.76 16.83 -6.47
N SER A 110 9.98 18.11 -6.76
CA SER A 110 8.89 19.04 -7.06
C SER A 110 8.33 18.85 -8.47
N VAL A 111 7.14 19.39 -8.70
CA VAL A 111 6.46 19.42 -10.01
C VAL A 111 7.40 19.98 -11.11
N GLU A 112 8.14 21.04 -10.78
CA GLU A 112 9.08 21.71 -11.69
C GLU A 112 10.38 20.91 -11.93
N GLU A 113 10.83 20.10 -10.96
CA GLU A 113 11.98 19.20 -11.15
C GLU A 113 11.64 17.99 -12.05
N LEU A 114 10.39 17.54 -12.01
CA LEU A 114 9.87 16.43 -12.81
C LEU A 114 9.43 16.89 -14.22
N GLY A 115 9.11 18.18 -14.38
CA GLY A 115 8.75 18.75 -15.68
C GLY A 115 7.31 18.44 -16.11
N VAL A 116 6.40 18.37 -15.13
CA VAL A 116 4.95 18.17 -15.30
C VAL A 116 4.17 19.40 -14.79
N ASN A 117 2.85 19.41 -14.90
CA ASN A 117 2.05 20.63 -14.67
C ASN A 117 1.56 20.80 -13.22
N ASP A 118 1.34 19.71 -12.48
CA ASP A 118 0.83 19.73 -11.10
C ASP A 118 1.22 18.48 -10.27
N GLU A 119 0.78 18.43 -9.01
CA GLU A 119 1.06 17.33 -8.07
C GLU A 119 0.36 16.01 -8.43
N ASP A 120 -0.76 16.05 -9.16
CA ASP A 120 -1.50 14.86 -9.59
C ASP A 120 -0.76 14.17 -10.76
N GLU A 121 -0.25 14.97 -11.70
CA GLU A 121 0.65 14.50 -12.76
C GLU A 121 1.97 13.95 -12.21
N ALA A 122 2.55 14.61 -11.20
CA ALA A 122 3.78 14.18 -10.54
C ALA A 122 3.61 12.86 -9.74
N TYR A 123 2.48 12.72 -9.03
CA TYR A 123 2.09 11.46 -8.40
C TYR A 123 1.88 10.35 -9.43
N LEU A 124 1.14 10.65 -10.51
CA LEU A 124 0.81 9.70 -11.57
C LEU A 124 2.07 9.13 -12.24
N ALA A 125 3.05 9.99 -12.56
CA ALA A 125 4.33 9.55 -13.11
C ALA A 125 5.08 8.61 -12.15
N THR A 126 5.07 8.92 -10.86
CA THR A 126 5.74 8.13 -9.82
C THR A 126 5.04 6.78 -9.59
N GLN A 127 3.71 6.75 -9.55
CA GLN A 127 2.92 5.52 -9.41
C GLN A 127 3.09 4.58 -10.61
N VAL A 128 3.15 5.13 -11.83
CA VAL A 128 3.37 4.34 -13.06
C VAL A 128 4.81 3.82 -13.14
N ALA A 129 5.79 4.56 -12.64
CA ALA A 129 7.17 4.07 -12.52
C ALA A 129 7.27 2.87 -11.54
N LEU A 130 6.52 2.88 -10.43
CA LEU A 130 6.42 1.75 -9.51
C LEU A 130 5.80 0.52 -10.18
N TRP A 131 4.63 0.63 -10.81
CA TRP A 131 4.03 -0.51 -11.52
C TRP A 131 4.92 -1.05 -12.64
N THR A 132 5.65 -0.18 -13.34
CA THR A 132 6.64 -0.61 -14.35
C THR A 132 7.78 -1.44 -13.74
N LEU A 133 8.18 -1.18 -12.49
CA LEU A 133 9.16 -1.97 -11.76
C LEU A 133 8.59 -3.33 -11.29
N PHE A 134 7.42 -3.34 -10.64
CA PHE A 134 6.87 -4.55 -10.03
C PHE A 134 6.39 -5.57 -11.07
N GLU A 135 5.65 -5.11 -12.08
CA GLU A 135 5.03 -5.98 -13.09
C GLU A 135 6.00 -6.29 -14.26
N GLY A 136 7.23 -5.77 -14.21
CA GLY A 136 8.27 -5.97 -15.22
C GLY A 136 7.94 -5.37 -16.59
N TYR A 137 7.05 -4.36 -16.64
CA TYR A 137 6.55 -3.80 -17.88
C TYR A 137 7.64 -3.15 -18.74
N ASN A 138 7.39 -3.16 -20.05
CA ASN A 138 8.26 -2.49 -21.01
C ASN A 138 8.08 -0.97 -20.89
N VAL A 139 9.06 -0.31 -20.26
CA VAL A 139 9.16 1.17 -20.13
C VAL A 139 8.86 1.94 -21.43
N LYS A 140 9.07 1.35 -22.61
CA LYS A 140 8.75 2.00 -23.90
C LYS A 140 7.24 2.09 -24.20
N LYS A 141 6.42 1.24 -23.57
CA LYS A 141 4.96 1.17 -23.70
C LYS A 141 4.19 2.00 -22.65
N ILE A 142 4.85 2.63 -21.67
CA ILE A 142 4.18 3.46 -20.65
C ILE A 142 3.27 4.50 -21.33
N ASP A 143 1.96 4.45 -21.09
CA ASP A 143 1.04 5.48 -21.55
C ASP A 143 0.03 5.90 -20.47
N THR A 144 -0.08 7.20 -20.23
CA THR A 144 -1.09 7.84 -19.37
C THR A 144 -2.04 8.75 -20.15
N GLY A 145 -1.80 8.95 -21.44
CA GLY A 145 -2.44 9.97 -22.26
C GLY A 145 -1.78 11.35 -22.20
N ASN A 146 -0.88 11.63 -21.24
CA ASN A 146 -0.04 12.84 -21.24
C ASN A 146 1.43 12.48 -21.59
N ALA A 147 1.99 13.13 -22.61
CA ALA A 147 3.37 12.98 -23.05
C ALA A 147 4.43 13.40 -22.01
N GLU A 148 4.15 14.37 -21.16
CA GLU A 148 5.07 14.89 -20.13
C GLU A 148 5.15 13.91 -18.95
N VAL A 149 4.01 13.52 -18.40
CA VAL A 149 3.88 12.41 -17.42
C VAL A 149 4.52 11.11 -17.96
N ASN A 150 4.27 10.78 -19.23
CA ASN A 150 4.89 9.62 -19.88
C ASN A 150 6.41 9.75 -19.93
N ALA A 151 6.97 10.93 -20.17
CA ALA A 151 8.41 11.16 -20.19
C ALA A 151 9.02 11.03 -18.78
N ASP A 152 8.37 11.61 -17.77
CA ASP A 152 8.86 11.56 -16.39
C ASP A 152 8.79 10.15 -15.78
N ALA A 153 7.68 9.43 -15.91
CA ALA A 153 7.56 8.03 -15.46
C ALA A 153 8.67 7.14 -16.03
N ARG A 154 9.04 7.36 -17.30
CA ARG A 154 10.16 6.70 -17.97
C ARG A 154 11.51 7.14 -17.39
N ASN A 155 11.69 8.42 -17.10
CA ASN A 155 12.91 8.94 -16.46
C ASN A 155 13.10 8.33 -15.06
N ILE A 156 12.08 8.39 -14.20
CA ILE A 156 12.06 7.81 -12.85
C ILE A 156 12.44 6.33 -12.91
N TYR A 157 11.76 5.52 -13.74
CA TYR A 157 12.10 4.10 -13.91
C TYR A 157 13.54 3.90 -14.41
N ASN A 158 13.98 4.66 -15.42
CA ASN A 158 15.34 4.53 -15.96
C ASN A 158 16.42 4.88 -14.93
N ASN A 159 16.13 5.65 -13.88
CA ASN A 159 17.07 5.87 -12.79
C ASN A 159 17.34 4.58 -11.98
N VAL A 160 16.38 3.64 -11.88
CA VAL A 160 16.61 2.30 -11.30
C VAL A 160 17.63 1.53 -12.13
N ILE A 161 17.41 1.45 -13.45
CA ILE A 161 18.29 0.75 -14.39
C ILE A 161 19.72 1.31 -14.39
N ASN A 162 19.88 2.61 -14.13
CA ASN A 162 21.17 3.28 -14.02
C ASN A 162 21.72 3.37 -12.58
N ASN A 163 21.05 2.79 -11.58
CA ASN A 163 21.36 2.90 -10.15
C ASN A 163 21.58 4.36 -9.68
N LYS A 164 20.81 5.30 -10.24
CA LYS A 164 20.93 6.74 -9.98
C LYS A 164 19.97 7.16 -8.87
N ARG A 165 20.44 7.06 -7.63
CA ARG A 165 19.75 7.49 -6.41
C ARG A 165 20.01 8.97 -6.09
N TYR A 166 19.01 9.67 -5.56
CA TYR A 166 19.21 10.90 -4.80
C TYR A 166 19.00 10.65 -3.29
N GLU A 167 19.34 11.63 -2.46
CA GLU A 167 19.01 11.58 -1.04
C GLU A 167 17.48 11.58 -0.87
N LEU A 168 16.98 10.78 0.08
CA LEU A 168 15.58 10.79 0.48
C LEU A 168 15.42 11.77 1.64
N GLU A 169 14.52 12.75 1.52
CA GLU A 169 14.28 13.69 2.62
C GLU A 169 13.47 13.06 3.77
N ASN A 170 12.73 11.98 3.49
CA ASN A 170 11.85 11.29 4.44
C ASN A 170 12.00 9.77 4.33
N ASP A 171 11.63 9.06 5.42
CA ASP A 171 11.61 7.60 5.44
C ASP A 171 10.60 7.02 4.44
N THR A 172 10.92 5.83 3.93
CA THR A 172 10.14 5.11 2.92
C THR A 172 9.85 3.71 3.44
N ILE A 173 8.58 3.41 3.69
CA ILE A 173 8.17 2.27 4.53
C ILE A 173 7.11 1.44 3.82
N LEU A 174 7.34 0.12 3.79
CA LEU A 174 6.42 -0.85 3.22
C LEU A 174 5.32 -1.19 4.22
N TYR A 175 4.11 -1.35 3.70
CA TYR A 175 2.94 -1.72 4.47
C TYR A 175 2.15 -2.82 3.74
N ARG A 176 1.70 -3.82 4.51
CA ARG A 176 0.87 -4.94 4.02
C ARG A 176 -0.26 -5.25 5.00
N THR A 177 -1.29 -5.96 4.57
CA THR A 177 -2.23 -6.64 5.48
C THR A 177 -1.85 -8.11 5.65
N ASN A 178 -2.69 -8.89 6.33
CA ASN A 178 -2.55 -10.34 6.41
C ASN A 178 -3.18 -11.09 5.21
N ASP A 179 -3.88 -10.40 4.32
CA ASP A 179 -4.53 -11.01 3.16
C ASP A 179 -3.63 -10.91 1.92
N SER A 180 -3.50 -11.99 1.16
CA SER A 180 -2.71 -12.02 -0.07
C SER A 180 -3.38 -11.33 -1.26
N ASN A 181 -4.71 -11.15 -1.21
CA ASN A 181 -5.51 -10.52 -2.26
C ASN A 181 -5.47 -8.98 -2.17
N ILE A 182 -4.95 -8.43 -1.07
CA ILE A 182 -4.80 -7.00 -0.80
C ILE A 182 -3.49 -6.49 -1.43
N GLN A 183 -3.52 -5.31 -2.06
CA GLN A 183 -2.30 -4.65 -2.58
C GLN A 183 -1.39 -4.20 -1.42
N GLY A 184 -0.09 -4.46 -1.54
CA GLY A 184 0.92 -3.81 -0.72
C GLY A 184 1.03 -2.33 -1.10
N ILE A 185 1.44 -1.51 -0.15
CA ILE A 185 1.70 -0.09 -0.39
C ILE A 185 3.07 0.31 0.16
N VAL A 186 3.68 1.34 -0.43
CA VAL A 186 4.79 2.08 0.18
C VAL A 186 4.30 3.46 0.60
N ILE A 187 4.70 3.92 1.78
CA ILE A 187 4.44 5.28 2.25
C ILE A 187 5.75 6.08 2.25
N TYR A 188 5.72 7.28 1.71
CA TYR A 188 6.74 8.32 1.90
C TYR A 188 6.35 9.14 3.15
N VAL A 189 7.07 8.92 4.25
CA VAL A 189 6.60 9.22 5.62
C VAL A 189 6.97 10.63 6.06
N LYS A 190 6.07 11.59 5.78
CA LYS A 190 6.25 13.02 6.07
C LYS A 190 6.53 13.26 7.57
N GLN A 191 7.68 13.85 7.87
CA GLN A 191 8.07 14.19 9.23
C GLN A 191 7.63 15.61 9.66
N PRO A 192 7.26 15.81 10.95
CA PRO A 192 6.89 14.77 11.92
C PRO A 192 5.50 14.19 11.60
N ILE A 193 5.26 12.93 11.96
CA ILE A 193 3.95 12.29 11.80
C ILE A 193 2.88 13.07 12.60
N GLU A 194 1.86 13.60 11.93
CA GLU A 194 0.71 14.25 12.57
C GLU A 194 -0.20 13.22 13.24
N ILE A 195 0.19 12.74 14.42
CA ILE A 195 -0.68 11.94 15.29
C ILE A 195 -1.79 12.84 15.84
N LYS A 196 -2.84 13.05 15.05
CA LYS A 196 -4.10 13.64 15.51
C LYS A 196 -4.60 12.79 16.69
N PRO A 197 -4.81 13.37 17.90
CA PRO A 197 -5.22 12.60 19.06
C PRO A 197 -6.51 11.84 18.74
N ILE A 198 -6.50 10.52 18.98
CA ILE A 198 -7.73 9.72 18.91
C ILE A 198 -8.71 10.36 19.90
N PRO A 199 -9.87 10.87 19.45
CA PRO A 199 -10.84 11.45 20.38
C PRO A 199 -11.23 10.35 21.38
N PRO A 200 -11.16 10.61 22.69
CA PRO A 200 -11.46 9.59 23.69
C PRO A 200 -12.86 9.07 23.42
N THR A 201 -13.00 7.75 23.25
CA THR A 201 -14.27 7.11 22.92
C THR A 201 -15.31 7.54 23.95
N GLU A 202 -16.27 8.37 23.52
CA GLU A 202 -17.37 8.78 24.36
C GLU A 202 -18.10 7.50 24.77
N LEU A 203 -18.12 7.22 26.08
CA LEU A 203 -18.74 6.03 26.63
C LEU A 203 -20.26 6.19 26.49
N VAL A 204 -20.77 5.82 25.32
CA VAL A 204 -22.21 5.75 25.04
C VAL A 204 -22.82 4.94 26.19
N PRO A 205 -23.65 5.56 27.05
CA PRO A 205 -24.18 4.87 28.21
C PRO A 205 -25.01 3.68 27.72
N PRO A 206 -24.94 2.51 28.40
CA PRO A 206 -25.63 1.32 27.94
C PRO A 206 -27.11 1.62 27.78
N VAL A 207 -27.64 1.36 26.58
CA VAL A 207 -29.06 1.58 26.27
C VAL A 207 -29.87 0.77 27.27
N VAL A 208 -30.65 1.48 28.10
CA VAL A 208 -31.53 0.86 29.08
C VAL A 208 -32.70 0.25 28.32
N VAL A 209 -32.54 -1.01 27.92
CA VAL A 209 -33.59 -1.81 27.30
C VAL A 209 -34.75 -1.92 28.30
N PRO A 210 -35.96 -1.43 27.97
CA PRO A 210 -37.11 -1.61 28.85
C PRO A 210 -37.43 -3.10 29.04
N PRO A 211 -37.94 -3.52 30.21
CA PRO A 211 -38.31 -4.90 30.43
C PRO A 211 -39.43 -5.30 29.46
N GLU A 212 -39.27 -6.48 28.85
CA GLU A 212 -40.17 -7.04 27.86
C GLU A 212 -41.56 -7.33 28.47
N GLU A 213 -42.62 -6.75 27.92
CA GLU A 213 -43.97 -6.85 28.48
C GLU A 213 -44.59 -8.21 28.13
N VAL A 214 -44.56 -9.14 29.10
CA VAL A 214 -45.06 -10.52 28.94
C VAL A 214 -46.59 -10.53 28.89
N ILE A 215 -47.15 -10.53 27.68
CA ILE A 215 -48.59 -10.67 27.45
C ILE A 215 -48.99 -12.16 27.64
N PRO A 216 -49.86 -12.50 28.61
CA PRO A 216 -50.36 -13.86 28.79
C PRO A 216 -51.46 -14.20 27.76
N PRO A 217 -51.61 -15.48 27.36
CA PRO A 217 -52.65 -15.89 26.42
C PRO A 217 -54.02 -16.03 27.10
N THR A 218 -55.06 -15.42 26.50
CA THR A 218 -56.46 -15.59 26.91
C THR A 218 -57.16 -16.60 26.01
N SER A 219 -57.82 -17.59 26.62
CA SER A 219 -58.60 -18.67 25.99
C SER A 219 -60.07 -18.24 25.73
N ASP A 220 -60.86 -19.17 25.18
CA ASP A 220 -62.34 -19.24 25.12
C ASP A 220 -62.97 -18.55 23.88
N GLU A 221 -64.00 -19.04 23.17
CA GLU A 221 -64.85 -20.27 23.17
C GLU A 221 -65.61 -20.29 21.78
N LYS A 222 -66.10 -21.32 21.03
CA LYS A 222 -66.27 -22.82 21.01
C LYS A 222 -66.51 -23.28 19.53
N PRO A 223 -66.31 -24.56 19.12
CA PRO A 223 -66.14 -24.93 17.70
C PRO A 223 -67.36 -25.55 16.98
N THR A 224 -67.18 -25.75 15.66
CA THR A 224 -67.94 -26.61 14.72
C THR A 224 -66.91 -27.46 13.93
N VAL A 225 -66.99 -28.79 13.70
CA VAL A 225 -68.11 -29.73 13.41
C VAL A 225 -68.82 -29.35 12.10
N ASP A 226 -68.81 -30.05 10.95
CA ASP A 226 -68.39 -31.40 10.52
C ASP A 226 -68.43 -31.44 8.95
N ASN A 227 -67.89 -32.36 8.12
CA ASN A 227 -66.96 -33.52 8.21
C ASN A 227 -66.53 -33.98 6.77
N ASN A 228 -65.81 -35.10 6.65
CA ASN A 228 -65.72 -36.06 5.50
C ASN A 228 -64.86 -35.77 4.23
N ASN A 229 -63.71 -36.46 4.18
CA ASN A 229 -63.30 -37.50 3.20
C ASN A 229 -62.86 -37.22 1.73
N ASN A 230 -61.93 -38.09 1.31
CA ASN A 230 -61.54 -38.54 -0.06
C ASN A 230 -60.72 -37.60 -0.99
N THR A 231 -59.42 -37.93 -1.11
CA THR A 231 -58.79 -38.53 -2.32
C THR A 231 -59.64 -38.48 -3.62
N THR A 232 -59.15 -38.03 -4.80
CA THR A 232 -57.99 -38.59 -5.54
C THR A 232 -57.62 -37.68 -6.74
N ASP A 233 -56.35 -37.76 -7.18
CA ASP A 233 -55.83 -37.67 -8.57
C ASP A 233 -55.73 -36.38 -9.42
N GLU A 234 -54.70 -36.44 -10.28
CA GLU A 234 -54.41 -35.79 -11.59
C GLU A 234 -54.45 -34.25 -11.77
N GLY A 235 -53.39 -33.72 -12.42
CA GLY A 235 -53.22 -32.28 -12.70
C GLY A 235 -51.86 -31.90 -13.30
N THR A 236 -51.44 -32.56 -14.38
CA THR A 236 -50.05 -32.53 -14.92
C THR A 236 -49.67 -31.25 -15.68
N ALA A 237 -48.36 -31.00 -15.77
CA ALA A 237 -47.69 -29.79 -16.26
C ALA A 237 -47.84 -29.43 -17.77
N GLY A 238 -47.44 -28.19 -18.09
CA GLY A 238 -47.04 -27.67 -19.41
C GLY A 238 -46.35 -26.30 -19.21
N VAL A 239 -45.09 -26.00 -19.57
CA VAL A 239 -44.09 -26.47 -20.56
C VAL A 239 -44.25 -25.90 -21.97
N SER A 240 -43.26 -25.08 -22.37
CA SER A 240 -42.81 -24.69 -23.73
C SER A 240 -41.79 -23.55 -23.54
N ASP A 241 -40.46 -23.66 -23.74
CA ASP A 241 -39.57 -24.53 -24.51
C ASP A 241 -39.56 -24.38 -26.05
N ASN A 242 -38.53 -23.68 -26.54
CA ASN A 242 -37.68 -24.01 -27.71
C ASN A 242 -36.57 -22.94 -27.84
N ILE A 243 -35.25 -23.17 -28.07
CA ILE A 243 -34.50 -24.22 -28.82
C ILE A 243 -34.76 -24.10 -30.34
N GLN A 244 -33.82 -24.09 -31.29
CA GLN A 244 -32.49 -24.72 -31.54
C GLN A 244 -31.56 -23.69 -32.27
N ASN A 245 -30.24 -23.80 -32.44
CA ASN A 245 -29.20 -24.76 -32.00
C ASN A 245 -27.85 -23.98 -31.82
N ASP A 246 -26.59 -24.31 -32.22
CA ASP A 246 -25.96 -25.40 -33.00
C ASP A 246 -24.47 -25.62 -32.56
N ALA A 247 -23.59 -26.16 -33.42
CA ALA A 247 -22.26 -26.72 -33.08
C ALA A 247 -21.07 -26.14 -33.92
N PRO A 248 -19.79 -26.43 -33.56
CA PRO A 248 -18.60 -25.72 -34.10
C PRO A 248 -17.69 -26.56 -35.02
N LEU A 249 -16.75 -25.91 -35.73
CA LEU A 249 -15.36 -26.39 -36.00
C LEU A 249 -14.56 -25.45 -36.94
N GLY A 250 -13.23 -25.34 -36.70
CA GLY A 250 -12.25 -25.32 -37.81
C GLY A 250 -11.23 -24.17 -37.94
N LYS A 251 -10.03 -24.42 -37.39
CA LYS A 251 -8.72 -23.77 -37.68
C LYS A 251 -8.47 -22.35 -37.20
#